data_AF-A0A0C9VQ30-F1
#
_entry.id   AF-A0A0C9VQ30-F1
#
_cell.length_a   1.000
_cell.length_b   1.000
_cell.length_c   1.000
_cell.angle_alpha   90.00
_cell.angle_beta   90.00
_cell.angle_gamma   90.00
#
_symmetry.space_group_name_H-M   'P 1'
#
loop_
_entity.id
_entity.type
_entity.pdbx_description
1 polymer ?
#
loop_
_entity_poly.entity_id
_entity_poly.type
_entity_poly.pdbx_seq_one_letter_code
_entity_poly.pdbx_strand_id
1 'polypeptide(L)' 'IAAGIKRRSEAIRNALATYNKFARLVTPPHEALSLDTVIKYSFLGEFELLRFSREDIRDCPWAKPA' A
#
# COMPACT_ATOMS: atom_id res chain seq x y z
N ILE A 1 -16.54 8.11 -17.08
CA ILE A 1 -16.35 7.52 -15.73
C ILE A 1 -15.59 6.19 -15.79
N ALA A 2 -15.96 5.24 -16.68
CA ALA A 2 -15.33 3.91 -16.78
C ALA A 2 -13.81 3.91 -17.04
N ALA A 3 -13.30 4.80 -17.90
CA ALA A 3 -11.87 4.83 -18.25
C ALA A 3 -10.95 5.17 -17.06
N GLY A 4 -11.38 6.09 -16.19
CA GLY A 4 -10.61 6.47 -15.00
C GLY A 4 -10.53 5.35 -13.97
N ILE A 5 -11.63 4.63 -13.75
CA ILE A 5 -11.69 3.47 -12.86
C ILE A 5 -10.76 2.36 -13.36
N LYS A 6 -10.81 2.06 -14.67
CA LYS A 6 -9.96 1.05 -15.30
C LYS A 6 -8.47 1.39 -15.13
N ARG A 7 -8.09 2.63 -15.44
CA ARG A 7 -6.69 3.11 -15.33
C ARG A 7 -6.18 3.03 -13.89
N ARG A 8 -7.01 3.40 -12.91
CA ARG A 8 -6.67 3.27 -11.49
C ARG A 8 -6.52 1.82 -11.05
N SER A 9 -7.39 0.92 -11.51
CA SER A 9 -7.29 -0.52 -11.23
C SER A 9 -5.99 -1.12 -11.77
N GLU A 10 -5.63 -0.77 -13.00
CA GLU A 10 -4.35 -1.19 -13.62
C GLU A 10 -3.15 -0.64 -12.85
N ALA A 11 -3.20 0.62 -12.43
CA ALA A 11 -2.13 1.22 -11.61
C ALA A 11 -1.93 0.47 -10.29
N ILE A 12 -3.01 0.10 -9.59
CA ILE A 12 -2.93 -0.67 -8.34
C ILE A 12 -2.32 -2.05 -8.58
N ARG A 13 -2.75 -2.75 -9.65
CA ARG A 13 -2.20 -4.07 -10.00
C ARG A 13 -0.70 -3.99 -10.31
N ASN A 14 -0.27 -2.98 -11.04
CA ASN A 14 1.15 -2.77 -11.37
C ASN A 14 2.00 -2.45 -10.14
N ALA A 15 1.47 -1.61 -9.23
CA ALA A 15 2.13 -1.31 -7.97
C ALA A 15 2.28 -2.55 -7.08
N LEU A 16 1.23 -3.38 -6.98
CA LEU A 16 1.25 -4.65 -6.26
C LEU A 16 2.27 -5.63 -6.83
N ALA A 17 2.33 -5.78 -8.16
CA ALA A 17 3.32 -6.63 -8.81
C ALA A 17 4.75 -6.19 -8.51
N THR A 18 4.98 -4.87 -8.51
CA THR A 18 6.28 -4.28 -8.19
C THR A 18 6.66 -4.53 -6.73
N TYR A 19 5.73 -4.27 -5.80
CA TYR A 19 5.94 -4.55 -4.37
C TYR A 19 6.27 -6.03 -4.14
N ASN A 20 5.46 -6.95 -4.66
CA ASN A 20 5.65 -8.40 -4.45
C ASN A 20 6.96 -8.92 -5.05
N LYS A 21 7.45 -8.27 -6.12
CA LYS A 21 8.78 -8.58 -6.67
C LYS A 21 9.89 -8.23 -5.67
N PHE A 22 9.83 -7.05 -5.05
CA PHE A 22 10.84 -6.58 -4.11
C PHE A 22 10.69 -7.18 -2.71
N ALA A 23 9.48 -7.46 -2.24
CA ALA A 23 9.21 -8.06 -0.93
C ALA A 23 9.97 -9.37 -0.73
N ARG A 24 10.13 -10.18 -1.78
CA ARG A 24 10.91 -11.43 -1.75
C ARG A 24 12.43 -11.22 -1.68
N LEU A 25 12.91 -10.04 -2.04
CA LEU A 25 14.34 -9.70 -2.06
C LEU A 25 14.81 -9.06 -0.74
N VAL A 26 13.87 -8.62 0.11
CA VAL A 26 14.18 -8.11 1.44
C VAL A 26 14.56 -9.28 2.36
N THR A 27 15.46 -9.04 3.32
CA THR A 27 15.84 -10.03 4.34
C THR A 27 15.38 -9.56 5.72
N PRO A 28 14.45 -10.28 6.38
CA PRO A 28 13.79 -11.52 5.92
C PRO A 28 12.78 -11.27 4.78
N PRO A 29 12.48 -12.28 3.95
CA PRO A 29 11.49 -12.15 2.88
C PRO A 29 10.13 -11.74 3.45
N HIS A 30 9.55 -10.67 2.89
CA HIS A 30 8.21 -10.22 3.26
C HIS A 30 7.13 -11.00 2.48
N GLU A 31 5.96 -11.15 3.10
CA GLU A 31 4.80 -11.79 2.48
C GLU A 31 4.29 -10.99 1.29
N ALA A 32 3.80 -11.71 0.27
CA ALA A 32 3.18 -11.09 -0.90
C ALA A 32 1.80 -10.52 -0.55
N LEU A 33 1.55 -9.28 -0.97
CA LEU A 33 0.25 -8.63 -0.83
C LEU A 33 -0.68 -9.03 -1.98
N SER A 34 -1.92 -9.35 -1.62
CA SER A 34 -3.00 -9.56 -2.58
C SER A 34 -3.84 -8.29 -2.77
N LEU A 35 -4.59 -8.22 -3.87
CA LEU A 35 -5.52 -7.09 -4.09
C LEU A 35 -6.63 -7.05 -3.02
N ASP A 36 -7.10 -8.21 -2.56
CA ASP A 36 -8.09 -8.32 -1.49
C ASP A 36 -7.56 -7.73 -0.17
N THR A 37 -6.29 -8.03 0.16
CA THR A 37 -5.60 -7.45 1.31
C THR A 37 -5.54 -5.91 1.22
N VAL A 38 -5.23 -5.36 0.04
CA VAL A 38 -5.19 -3.90 -0.16
C VAL A 38 -6.58 -3.26 0.01
N ILE A 39 -7.63 -3.92 -0.49
CA ILE A 39 -9.01 -3.43 -0.32
C ILE A 39 -9.40 -3.43 1.17
N LYS A 40 -9.09 -4.51 1.89
CA LYS A 40 -9.32 -4.61 3.34
C LYS A 40 -8.62 -3.51 4.12
N TYR A 41 -7.35 -3.22 3.81
CA TYR A 41 -6.63 -2.12 4.46
C TYR A 41 -7.15 -0.74 4.05
N SER A 42 -7.60 -0.57 2.81
CA SER A 42 -8.20 0.69 2.37
C SER A 42 -9.49 0.97 3.15
N PHE A 43 -10.33 -0.06 3.32
CA PHE A 43 -11.53 0.03 4.15
C PHE A 43 -11.20 0.36 5.62
N LEU A 44 -10.17 -0.29 6.19
CA LEU A 44 -9.71 0.05 7.54
C LEU A 44 -9.28 1.52 7.66
N GLY A 45 -8.61 2.06 6.64
CA GLY A 45 -8.21 3.46 6.58
C GLY A 45 -9.35 4.47 6.51
N GLU A 46 -10.57 4.03 6.17
CA GLU A 46 -11.78 4.86 6.17
C GLU A 46 -12.41 4.98 7.57
N PHE A 47 -11.90 4.26 8.57
CA PHE A 47 -12.36 4.41 9.95
C PHE A 47 -11.89 5.76 10.50
N GLU A 48 -12.83 6.69 10.68
CA GLU A 48 -12.56 8.02 11.25
C GLU A 48 -11.83 7.97 12.60
N LEU A 49 -12.07 6.92 13.40
CA LEU A 49 -11.36 6.72 14.67
C LEU A 49 -9.84 6.53 14.47
N LEU A 50 -9.44 5.82 13.41
CA LEU A 50 -8.04 5.62 13.05
C LEU A 50 -7.41 6.85 12.41
N ARG A 51 -8.21 7.83 11.98
CA ARG A 51 -7.71 9.10 11.45
C ARG A 51 -6.97 9.90 12.52
N PHE A 52 -7.38 9.78 13.78
CA PHE A 52 -6.73 10.43 14.92
C PHE A 52 -5.48 9.70 15.41
N SER A 53 -5.33 8.40 15.11
CA SER A 53 -4.14 7.61 15.47
C SER A 53 -3.10 7.52 14.35
N ARG A 54 -3.33 8.21 13.23
CA ARG A 54 -2.45 8.11 12.06
C ARG A 54 -1.20 8.95 12.30
N GLU A 55 -0.10 8.29 12.63
CA GLU A 55 1.22 8.93 12.62
C GLU A 55 1.66 9.18 11.18
N ASP A 56 2.23 10.37 10.93
CA ASP A 56 2.82 10.68 9.63
C ASP A 56 4.09 9.86 9.44
N ILE A 57 4.01 8.83 8.60
CA ILE A 57 5.14 7.93 8.32
C ILE A 57 6.36 8.67 7.76
N ARG A 58 6.20 9.89 7.25
CA ARG A 58 7.30 10.73 6.75
C ARG A 58 8.19 11.25 7.88
N ASP A 59 7.67 11.31 9.11
CA ASP A 59 8.46 11.70 10.27
C ASP A 59 9.33 10.56 10.80
N CYS A 60 9.03 9.32 10.38
CA CYS A 60 9.81 8.16 10.78
C CYS A 60 11.26 8.23 10.23
N PRO A 61 12.27 7.86 11.03
CA PRO A 61 13.68 7.92 10.61
C PRO A 61 13.99 7.18 9.31
N TRP A 62 13.30 6.06 9.03
CA TRP A 62 13.48 5.26 7.81
C TRP A 62 12.87 5.88 6.55
N ALA A 63 12.02 6.90 6.68
CA ALA A 63 11.40 7.59 5.55
C ALA A 63 12.18 8.84 5.11
N LYS A 64 13.16 9.27 5.90
CA LYS A 64 14.01 10.43 5.58
C LYS A 64 15.07 10.02 4.55
N PRO A 65 15.32 10.84 3.51
CA PRO A 65 16.39 10.56 2.55
C PRO A 65 17.75 10.56 3.27
N ALA A 66 18.64 9.68 2.81
CA ALA A 66 20.01 9.56 3.31
C ALA A 66 20.87 10.77 2.93
#